data_AF-A0A1V9Y0P1-F1
#
_entry.id   AF-A0A1V9Y0P1-F1
#
_cell.length_a   1.000
_cell.length_b   1.000
_cell.length_c   1.000
_cell.angle_alpha   90.00
_cell.angle_beta   90.00
_cell.angle_gamma   90.00
#
_symmetry.space_group_name_H-M   'P 1'
#
loop_
_entity.id
_entity.type
_entity.pdbx_description
1 polymer ?
#
loop_
_entity_poly.entity_id
_entity_poly.type
_entity_poly.pdbx_seq_one_letter_code
_entity_poly.pdbx_strand_id
1 'polypeptide(L)'
;MGTEGTRYFRVCARVFLFSACALPPWFVLEYQRRNAAELLAVYVAYERLVEATELAIAMINASLGSNPDELSVRETVASGQTVWLPLNVMDLLQYKLSKIEGNTTKALRERLMKSLTEFFAKVKQVAQIR
;
A
#
# COMPACT_ATOMS: atom_id res chain seq x y z
N MET A 1 -14.63 -19.26 -4.54
CA MET A 1 -14.21 -19.11 -5.95
C MET A 1 -13.22 -17.93 -6.14
N GLY A 2 -12.25 -17.71 -5.24
CA GLY A 2 -11.67 -16.36 -5.04
C GLY A 2 -10.19 -16.13 -5.39
N THR A 3 -9.44 -17.12 -5.88
CA THR A 3 -7.97 -17.02 -6.03
C THR A 3 -7.49 -16.97 -7.48
N GLU A 4 -8.27 -17.48 -8.42
CA GLU A 4 -7.90 -17.56 -9.85
C GLU A 4 -7.82 -16.17 -10.49
N GLY A 5 -8.83 -15.31 -10.24
CA GLY A 5 -8.90 -13.96 -10.80
C GLY A 5 -7.66 -13.12 -10.48
N THR A 6 -7.19 -13.16 -9.24
CA THR A 6 -6.04 -12.38 -8.76
C THR A 6 -4.73 -12.72 -9.49
N ARG A 7 -4.54 -13.99 -9.92
CA ARG A 7 -3.34 -14.40 -10.67
C ARG A 7 -3.25 -13.69 -12.01
N TYR A 8 -4.37 -13.51 -12.71
CA TYR A 8 -4.40 -12.81 -14.00
C TYR A 8 -4.13 -11.31 -13.83
N PHE A 9 -4.65 -10.68 -12.77
CA PHE A 9 -4.35 -9.27 -12.45
C PHE A 9 -2.84 -9.06 -12.26
N ARG A 10 -2.16 -9.94 -11.52
CA ARG A 10 -0.70 -9.85 -11.38
C ARG A 10 0.02 -9.91 -12.72
N VAL A 11 -0.34 -10.86 -13.59
CA VAL A 11 0.30 -11.03 -14.90
C VAL A 11 0.05 -9.81 -15.79
N CYS A 12 -1.21 -9.36 -15.92
CA CYS A 12 -1.56 -8.18 -16.70
C CYS A 12 -0.82 -6.94 -16.19
N ALA A 13 -0.79 -6.72 -14.87
CA ALA A 13 -0.10 -5.58 -14.29
C ALA A 13 1.40 -5.58 -14.63
N ARG A 14 2.04 -6.74 -14.52
CA ARG A 14 3.45 -6.93 -14.87
C ARG A 14 3.72 -6.62 -16.34
N VAL A 15 2.84 -7.06 -17.24
CA VAL A 15 2.97 -6.80 -18.69
C VAL A 15 2.85 -5.30 -18.97
N PHE A 16 1.82 -4.63 -18.46
CA PHE A 16 1.66 -3.18 -18.64
C PHE A 16 2.88 -2.39 -18.12
N LEU A 17 3.32 -2.68 -16.90
CA LEU A 17 4.43 -1.96 -16.28
C LEU A 17 5.77 -2.26 -16.96
N PHE A 18 5.98 -3.49 -17.45
CA PHE A 18 7.15 -3.83 -18.26
C PHE A 18 7.18 -3.04 -19.57
N SER A 19 6.02 -2.84 -20.20
CA SER A 19 5.87 -1.98 -21.38
C SER A 19 5.92 -0.47 -21.06
N ALA A 20 6.31 -0.09 -19.84
CA ALA A 20 6.30 1.27 -19.32
C ALA A 20 4.92 1.96 -19.32
N CYS A 21 3.84 1.25 -19.60
CA CYS A 21 2.48 1.79 -19.58
C CYS A 21 1.98 1.94 -18.14
N ALA A 22 1.18 2.99 -17.89
CA ALA A 22 0.42 3.11 -16.66
C ALA A 22 -0.73 2.08 -16.64
N LEU A 23 -1.11 1.64 -15.44
CA LEU A 23 -2.26 0.77 -15.28
C LEU A 23 -3.56 1.58 -15.46
N PRO A 24 -4.58 1.06 -16.17
CA PRO A 24 -5.86 1.74 -16.28
C PRO A 24 -6.51 1.98 -14.91
N PRO A 25 -7.17 3.12 -14.66
CA PRO A 25 -7.73 3.43 -13.34
C PRO A 25 -8.74 2.40 -12.82
N TRP A 26 -9.61 1.87 -13.70
CA TRP A 26 -10.56 0.82 -13.35
C TRP A 26 -9.86 -0.49 -12.93
N PHE A 27 -8.71 -0.80 -13.54
CA PHE A 27 -7.93 -1.99 -13.24
C PHE A 27 -7.26 -1.87 -11.88
N VAL A 28 -6.70 -0.69 -11.58
CA VAL A 28 -6.09 -0.40 -10.28
C VAL A 28 -7.11 -0.54 -9.16
N LEU A 29 -8.30 0.04 -9.32
CA LEU A 29 -9.37 -0.02 -8.32
C LEU A 29 -9.81 -1.46 -8.03
N GLU A 30 -10.05 -2.25 -9.09
CA GLU A 30 -10.43 -3.65 -8.94
C GLU A 30 -9.31 -4.49 -8.32
N TYR A 31 -8.05 -4.20 -8.64
CA TYR A 31 -6.91 -4.91 -8.09
C TYR A 31 -6.67 -4.55 -6.62
N GLN A 32 -6.83 -3.27 -6.24
CA GLN A 32 -6.75 -2.83 -4.85
C GLN A 32 -7.77 -3.54 -3.96
N ARG A 33 -9.03 -3.64 -4.40
CA ARG A 33 -10.10 -4.35 -3.67
C ARG A 33 -9.81 -5.84 -3.48
N ARG A 34 -9.11 -6.46 -4.44
CA ARG A 34 -8.79 -7.89 -4.41
C ARG A 34 -7.53 -8.17 -3.60
N ASN A 35 -6.45 -7.41 -3.86
CA ASN A 35 -5.13 -7.65 -3.28
C ASN A 35 -4.22 -6.40 -3.37
N ALA A 36 -4.47 -5.41 -2.53
CA ALA A 36 -3.65 -4.20 -2.45
C ALA A 36 -2.18 -4.48 -2.10
N ALA A 37 -1.90 -5.47 -1.25
CA ALA A 37 -0.53 -5.79 -0.83
C ALA A 37 0.33 -6.33 -1.98
N GLU A 38 -0.25 -7.16 -2.84
CA GLU A 38 0.41 -7.65 -4.05
C GLU A 38 0.62 -6.54 -5.07
N LEU A 39 -0.38 -5.67 -5.27
CA LEU A 39 -0.23 -4.51 -6.14
C LEU A 39 0.90 -3.58 -5.67
N LEU A 40 1.01 -3.34 -4.36
CA LEU A 40 2.12 -2.57 -3.78
C LEU A 40 3.47 -3.22 -4.12
N ALA A 41 3.60 -4.53 -3.91
CA ALA A 41 4.83 -5.25 -4.25
C ALA A 41 5.16 -5.16 -5.75
N VAL A 42 4.14 -5.20 -6.62
CA VAL A 42 4.31 -5.01 -8.07
C VAL A 42 4.81 -3.60 -8.37
N TYR A 43 4.20 -2.54 -7.82
CA TYR A 43 4.69 -1.18 -8.07
C TYR A 43 6.14 -0.97 -7.60
N VAL A 44 6.49 -1.49 -6.42
CA VAL A 44 7.86 -1.43 -5.89
C VAL A 44 8.85 -2.18 -6.79
N ALA A 45 8.45 -3.33 -7.34
CA ALA A 45 9.29 -4.11 -8.24
C ALA A 45 9.60 -3.39 -9.56
N TYR A 46 8.65 -2.63 -10.10
CA TYR A 46 8.79 -1.88 -11.36
C TYR A 46 9.18 -0.40 -11.15
N GLU A 47 9.68 -0.06 -9.96
CA GLU A 47 10.16 1.29 -9.60
C GLU A 47 9.13 2.41 -9.78
N ARG A 48 7.84 2.06 -9.72
CA ARG A 48 6.72 3.02 -9.68
C ARG A 48 6.54 3.55 -8.26
N LEU A 49 7.51 4.36 -7.82
CA LEU A 49 7.63 4.77 -6.42
C LEU A 49 6.53 5.74 -5.97
N VAL A 50 6.05 6.58 -6.88
CA VAL A 50 4.97 7.54 -6.57
C VAL A 50 3.69 6.77 -6.27
N GLU A 51 3.28 5.90 -7.19
CA GLU A 51 2.08 5.08 -7.07
C GLU A 51 2.18 4.10 -5.90
N ALA A 52 3.35 3.49 -5.69
CA ALA A 52 3.60 2.65 -4.53
C ALA A 52 3.43 3.42 -3.20
N THR A 53 3.91 4.66 -3.13
CA THR A 53 3.84 5.46 -1.91
C THR A 53 2.41 5.89 -1.60
N GLU A 54 1.68 6.38 -2.60
CA GLU A 54 0.27 6.74 -2.42
C GLU A 54 -0.57 5.52 -2.02
N LEU A 55 -0.33 4.35 -2.62
CA LEU A 55 -1.00 3.11 -2.22
C LEU A 55 -0.63 2.69 -0.79
N ALA A 56 0.64 2.77 -0.39
CA ALA A 56 1.07 2.45 0.96
C ALA A 56 0.40 3.36 2.00
N ILE A 57 0.31 4.66 1.73
CA ILE A 57 -0.39 5.63 2.58
C ILE A 57 -1.89 5.30 2.65
N ALA A 58 -2.52 4.99 1.51
CA ALA A 58 -3.93 4.59 1.49
C ALA A 58 -4.17 3.32 2.33
N MET A 59 -3.29 2.31 2.23
CA MET A 59 -3.37 1.10 3.06
C MET A 59 -3.23 1.40 4.56
N ILE A 60 -2.32 2.31 4.94
CA ILE A 60 -2.15 2.75 6.33
C ILE A 60 -3.42 3.49 6.80
N ASN A 61 -3.95 4.41 5.99
CA ASN A 61 -5.16 5.15 6.35
C ASN A 61 -6.37 4.22 6.52
N ALA A 62 -6.56 3.28 5.59
CA ALA A 62 -7.61 2.27 5.69
C ALA A 62 -7.47 1.42 6.97
N SER A 63 -6.24 1.02 7.31
CA SER A 63 -5.97 0.29 8.57
C SER A 63 -6.33 1.10 9.82
N LEU A 64 -6.20 2.43 9.78
CA LEU A 64 -6.53 3.34 10.88
C LEU A 64 -8.02 3.67 10.99
N GLY A 65 -8.84 3.18 10.05
CA GLY A 65 -10.28 3.42 9.97
C GLY A 65 -10.70 4.56 9.04
N SER A 66 -9.76 5.17 8.30
CA SER A 66 -10.05 6.21 7.31
C SER A 66 -10.25 5.58 5.93
N ASN A 67 -11.47 5.68 5.38
CA ASN A 67 -11.87 5.12 4.07
C ASN A 67 -11.69 3.59 3.91
N PRO A 68 -12.25 2.75 4.80
CA PRO A 68 -12.14 1.28 4.70
C PRO A 68 -12.78 0.70 3.41
N ASP A 69 -13.79 1.37 2.85
CA ASP A 69 -14.53 0.91 1.68
C ASP A 69 -13.69 0.91 0.39
N GLU A 70 -12.70 1.80 0.29
CA GLU A 70 -11.87 1.96 -0.92
C GLU A 70 -10.95 0.76 -1.15
N LEU A 71 -10.48 0.13 -0.06
CA LEU A 71 -9.60 -1.04 -0.08
C LEU A 71 -10.33 -2.33 0.36
N SER A 72 -11.65 -2.27 0.55
CA SER A 72 -12.46 -3.39 1.07
C SER A 72 -11.91 -3.99 2.38
N VAL A 73 -11.27 -3.16 3.20
CA VAL A 73 -10.66 -3.58 4.46
C VAL A 73 -11.76 -3.55 5.53
N ARG A 74 -12.24 -4.73 5.93
CA ARG A 74 -13.28 -4.86 6.96
C ARG A 74 -12.74 -4.76 8.38
N GLU A 75 -11.44 -5.01 8.55
CA GLU A 75 -10.78 -5.10 9.86
C GLU A 75 -9.90 -3.87 10.06
N THR A 76 -10.24 -3.04 11.04
CA THR A 76 -9.52 -1.78 11.30
C THR A 76 -8.97 -1.74 12.73
N VAL A 77 -7.88 -1.00 12.93
CA VAL A 77 -7.31 -0.77 14.27
C VAL A 77 -8.32 -0.01 15.14
N ALA A 78 -9.14 0.85 14.54
CA ALA A 78 -10.23 1.55 15.23
C ALA A 78 -11.31 0.60 15.78
N SER A 79 -11.56 -0.52 15.09
CA SER A 79 -12.46 -1.59 15.58
C SER A 79 -11.82 -2.55 16.60
N GLY A 80 -10.56 -2.33 16.99
CA GLY A 80 -9.84 -3.20 17.95
C GLY A 80 -9.46 -4.57 17.38
N GLN A 81 -9.53 -4.73 16.05
CA GLN A 81 -9.17 -5.96 15.34
C GLN A 81 -7.70 -5.95 14.92
N THR A 82 -7.13 -7.15 14.78
CA THR A 82 -5.76 -7.33 14.33
C THR A 82 -5.65 -6.93 12.86
N VAL A 83 -4.92 -5.85 12.57
CA VAL A 83 -4.70 -5.40 11.19
C VAL A 83 -3.37 -5.91 10.67
N TRP A 84 -3.39 -6.44 9.45
CA TRP A 84 -2.19 -6.91 8.76
C TRP A 84 -1.75 -5.90 7.69
N LEU A 85 -0.49 -5.48 7.74
CA LEU A 85 0.16 -4.61 6.76
C LEU A 85 1.44 -5.28 6.23
N PRO A 86 1.77 -5.17 4.92
CA PRO A 86 2.99 -5.71 4.35
C PRO A 86 4.20 -4.83 4.68
N LEU A 87 4.60 -4.78 5.95
CA LEU A 87 5.70 -3.94 6.45
C LEU A 87 7.00 -4.14 5.69
N ASN A 88 7.35 -5.40 5.37
CA ASN A 88 8.56 -5.71 4.59
C ASN A 88 8.61 -4.97 3.24
N VAL A 89 7.46 -4.84 2.56
CA VAL A 89 7.36 -4.15 1.27
C VAL A 89 7.42 -2.64 1.46
N MET A 90 6.84 -2.13 2.54
CA MET A 90 6.92 -0.71 2.92
C MET A 90 8.35 -0.30 3.31
N ASP A 91 9.08 -1.16 4.01
CA ASP A 91 10.49 -0.93 4.36
C ASP A 91 11.37 -0.95 3.11
N LEU A 92 11.12 -1.89 2.19
CA LEU A 92 11.79 -1.90 0.89
C LEU A 92 11.49 -0.63 0.09
N LEU A 93 10.24 -0.16 0.09
CA LEU A 93 9.85 1.10 -0.54
C LEU A 93 10.61 2.29 0.05
N GLN A 94 10.69 2.39 1.39
CA GLN A 94 11.47 3.43 2.07
C GLN A 94 12.95 3.38 1.69
N TYR A 95 13.53 2.17 1.67
CA TYR A 95 14.91 1.98 1.24
C TYR A 95 15.12 2.46 -0.20
N LYS A 96 14.24 2.08 -1.14
CA LYS A 96 14.32 2.53 -2.53
C LYS A 96 14.20 4.06 -2.65
N LEU A 97 13.25 4.66 -1.93
CA LEU A 97 13.09 6.12 -1.87
C LEU A 97 14.35 6.81 -1.32
N SER A 98 15.05 6.19 -0.36
CA SER A 98 16.30 6.73 0.21
C SER A 98 17.48 6.73 -0.76
N LYS A 99 17.47 5.86 -1.77
CA LYS A 99 18.55 5.73 -2.75
C LYS A 99 18.46 6.75 -3.88
N ILE A 100 17.29 7.33 -4.10
CA ILE A 100 17.05 8.28 -5.17
C ILE A 100 17.13 9.70 -4.62
N GLU A 101 18.11 10.45 -5.11
CA GLU A 101 18.25 11.86 -4.79
C GLU A 101 17.25 12.69 -5.61
N GLY A 102 16.22 13.20 -4.94
CA GLY A 102 15.21 14.05 -5.55
C GLY A 102 14.38 14.77 -4.49
N ASN A 103 13.98 16.01 -4.76
CA ASN A 103 13.11 16.74 -3.82
C ASN A 103 11.75 16.04 -3.66
N THR A 104 11.20 15.52 -4.75
CA THR A 104 9.94 14.78 -4.78
C THR A 104 10.03 13.46 -4.01
N THR A 105 11.11 12.70 -4.15
CA THR A 105 11.30 11.43 -3.43
C THR A 105 11.49 11.62 -1.93
N LYS A 106 12.17 12.71 -1.53
CA LYS A 106 12.26 13.12 -0.12
C LYS A 106 10.89 13.43 0.47
N ALA A 107 10.08 14.24 -0.22
CA ALA A 107 8.73 14.59 0.22
C ALA A 107 7.82 13.33 0.34
N LEU A 108 7.91 12.40 -0.62
CA LEU A 108 7.18 11.13 -0.57
C LEU A 108 7.60 10.28 0.64
N ARG A 109 8.91 10.19 0.91
CA ARG A 109 9.43 9.46 2.07
C ARG A 109 8.94 10.07 3.38
N GLU A 110 8.97 11.40 3.51
CA GLU A 110 8.49 12.09 4.70
C GLU A 110 7.00 11.86 4.95
N ARG A 111 6.18 11.92 3.89
CA ARG A 111 4.74 11.61 3.98
C ARG A 111 4.50 10.18 4.44
N LEU A 112 5.19 9.20 3.84
CA LEU A 112 5.06 7.79 4.24
C LEU A 112 5.48 7.57 5.70
N MET A 113 6.61 8.16 6.11
CA MET A 113 7.08 8.07 7.50
C MET A 113 6.11 8.67 8.48
N LYS A 114 5.53 9.83 8.17
CA LYS A 114 4.51 10.46 9.01
C LYS A 114 3.32 9.52 9.20
N SER A 115 2.76 8.97 8.12
CA SER A 115 1.64 8.01 8.21
C SER A 115 2.00 6.75 9.01
N LEU A 116 3.20 6.19 8.83
CA LEU A 116 3.65 5.04 9.62
C LEU A 116 3.79 5.38 11.11
N THR A 117 4.34 6.55 11.45
CA THR A 117 4.46 6.96 12.85
C THR A 117 3.10 7.15 13.52
N GLU A 118 2.14 7.76 12.82
CA GLU A 118 0.75 7.88 13.28
C GLU A 118 0.12 6.50 13.49
N PHE A 119 0.36 5.56 12.57
CA PHE A 119 -0.12 4.18 12.70
C PHE A 119 0.43 3.49 13.95
N PHE A 120 1.76 3.49 14.13
CA PHE A 120 2.39 2.86 15.29
C PHE A 120 1.98 3.52 16.61
N ALA A 121 1.77 4.84 16.63
CA ALA A 121 1.26 5.54 17.81
C ALA A 121 -0.15 5.07 18.18
N LYS A 122 -1.05 4.95 17.21
CA LYS A 122 -2.44 4.49 17.43
C LYS A 122 -2.49 3.02 17.85
N VAL A 123 -1.68 2.17 17.23
CA VAL A 123 -1.54 0.75 17.62
C VAL A 123 -1.04 0.63 19.07
N LYS A 124 -0.05 1.43 19.49
CA LYS A 124 0.42 1.45 20.88
C LYS A 124 -0.68 1.87 21.86
N GLN A 125 -1.47 2.88 21.52
CA GLN A 125 -2.60 3.32 22.36
C GLN A 125 -3.64 2.20 22.53
N VAL A 126 -4.06 1.57 21.43
CA VAL A 126 -5.03 0.45 21.47
C VAL A 126 -4.47 -0.74 22.24
N ALA A 127 -3.18 -1.03 22.11
CA ALA A 127 -2.52 -2.12 22.83
C ALA A 127 -2.39 -1.87 24.34
N GLN A 128 -2.28 -0.61 24.79
CA GLN A 128 -2.21 -0.26 26.22
C GLN A 128 -3.58 -0.29 26.93
N ILE A 129 -4.66 -0.17 26.16
CA ILE A 129 -6.04 -0.17 26.69
C ILE A 129 -6.56 -1.61 26.88
N ARG A 130 -5.87 -2.61 26.32
CA ARG A 130 -6.27 -4.02 26.31
C ARG A 130 -5.42 -4.84 27.28
#